data_AF-A0A6P2VVP7-F1
#
_entry.id   AF-A0A6P2VVP7-F1
#
_cell.length_a   1.000
_cell.length_b   1.000
_cell.length_c   1.000
_cell.angle_alpha   90.00
_cell.angle_beta   90.00
_cell.angle_gamma   90.00
#
_symmetry.space_group_name_H-M   'P 1'
#
loop_
_entity.id
_entity.type
_entity.pdbx_description
1 polymer ?
#
loop_
_entity_poly.entity_id
_entity_poly.type
_entity_poly.pdbx_seq_one_letter_code
_entity_poly.pdbx_strand_id
1 'polypeptide(L)'
;MSVDQLKRLRKALVPYGLKLLSVEWQGWHAQYWIRCQRGHEVSRSGAHLLYHLVSCPSCRDDDAFRRLQHLAGQAGGKCVSSRYAGRTARYQFVCHHGHEFEKSLESLERGSWCVLCARADHSRRMAAADGMERIRAAARASGGRCLTKGYTKLGDRYRFVCASGHFWESVGLDVVRGAWCRICADQKKVTAYRLKDGLARLRSCAKKRGGRCLSKAYEGSKATYQFRCKAGHEWGALGARIFRGSWCLECQHDEKRFGIDSMRRLAIAHGGRCLSEKYRNAATPLKWVCAAGHHWSAAPGAIVRGHWCATCARDASKLGIELMQAIAAGRGGVCVSTNYVNSSSKLEWECAHGHRWMATANTIRRGHWCARCYFISITTTDKTRRKRRHEAA
;
A
#
# COMPACT_ATOMS: atom_id res chain seq x y z
N MET A 1 -62.40 -25.58 11.59
CA MET A 1 -61.20 -25.25 10.78
C MET A 1 -59.90 -25.94 11.23
N SER A 2 -59.89 -26.75 12.32
CA SER A 2 -58.68 -27.42 12.85
C SER A 2 -58.36 -28.77 12.20
N VAL A 3 -59.37 -29.57 11.83
CA VAL A 3 -59.21 -30.94 11.30
C VAL A 3 -58.53 -30.99 9.93
N ASP A 4 -58.73 -29.96 9.11
CA ASP A 4 -58.23 -29.93 7.73
C ASP A 4 -56.70 -29.72 7.67
N GLN A 5 -56.14 -28.98 8.63
CA GLN A 5 -54.70 -28.70 8.69
C GLN A 5 -53.88 -29.92 9.15
N LEU A 6 -54.39 -30.71 10.10
CA LEU A 6 -53.76 -31.99 10.48
C LEU A 6 -53.79 -33.01 9.34
N LYS A 7 -54.90 -33.08 8.58
CA LYS A 7 -54.99 -33.94 7.38
C LYS A 7 -53.97 -33.51 6.32
N ARG A 8 -53.83 -32.20 6.10
CA ARG A 8 -52.83 -31.63 5.19
C ARG A 8 -51.39 -31.98 5.62
N LEU A 9 -51.07 -31.88 6.91
CA LEU A 9 -49.78 -32.32 7.45
C LEU A 9 -49.54 -33.82 7.29
N ARG A 10 -50.52 -34.67 7.62
CA ARG A 10 -50.41 -36.12 7.42
C ARG A 10 -50.13 -36.45 5.96
N LYS A 11 -50.86 -35.84 5.02
CA LYS A 11 -50.63 -36.04 3.58
C LYS A 11 -49.24 -35.60 3.14
N ALA A 12 -48.71 -34.51 3.67
CA ALA A 12 -47.36 -34.03 3.37
C ALA A 12 -46.25 -34.95 3.91
N LEU A 13 -46.50 -35.68 5.01
CA LEU A 13 -45.52 -36.56 5.65
C LEU A 13 -45.46 -37.98 5.06
N VAL A 14 -46.52 -38.44 4.37
CA VAL A 14 -46.61 -39.79 3.77
C VAL A 14 -45.49 -40.08 2.77
N PRO A 15 -45.15 -39.19 1.80
CA PRO A 15 -44.05 -39.44 0.85
C PRO A 15 -42.68 -39.67 1.52
N TYR A 16 -42.48 -39.13 2.73
CA TYR A 16 -41.24 -39.26 3.50
C TYR A 16 -41.28 -40.40 4.53
N GLY A 17 -42.36 -41.19 4.57
CA GLY A 17 -42.53 -42.30 5.51
C GLY A 17 -42.65 -41.86 6.97
N LEU A 18 -43.08 -40.63 7.24
CA LEU A 18 -43.24 -40.10 8.60
C LEU A 18 -44.70 -40.18 9.04
N LYS A 19 -44.96 -40.73 10.23
CA LYS A 19 -46.30 -40.86 10.82
C LYS A 19 -46.50 -39.79 11.89
N LEU A 20 -47.53 -38.96 11.74
CA LEU A 20 -47.92 -37.99 12.77
C LEU A 20 -48.56 -38.71 13.97
N LEU A 21 -48.01 -38.52 15.17
CA LEU A 21 -48.53 -39.06 16.42
C LEU A 21 -49.49 -38.08 17.12
N SER A 22 -49.27 -36.78 16.97
CA SER A 22 -50.16 -35.77 17.55
C SER A 22 -51.57 -35.83 16.95
N VAL A 23 -52.57 -35.81 17.84
CA VAL A 23 -53.99 -35.97 17.49
C VAL A 23 -54.75 -34.64 17.42
N GLU A 24 -54.24 -33.58 18.05
CA GLU A 24 -54.88 -32.26 18.12
C GLU A 24 -54.08 -31.18 17.39
N TRP A 25 -54.80 -30.24 16.77
CA TRP A 25 -54.22 -29.10 16.07
C TRP A 25 -54.06 -27.93 17.04
N GLN A 26 -52.83 -27.52 17.31
CA GLN A 26 -52.49 -26.44 18.25
C GLN A 26 -51.86 -25.22 17.53
N GLY A 27 -51.99 -25.14 16.20
CA GLY A 27 -51.44 -24.05 15.37
C GLY A 27 -50.08 -24.38 14.72
N TRP A 28 -49.61 -23.51 13.83
CA TRP A 28 -48.42 -23.77 12.98
C TRP A 28 -47.08 -23.78 13.75
N HIS A 29 -46.98 -23.04 14.85
CA HIS A 29 -45.76 -22.98 15.66
C HIS A 29 -45.72 -23.99 16.81
N ALA A 30 -46.83 -24.69 17.06
CA ALA A 30 -46.91 -25.73 18.08
C ALA A 30 -46.08 -26.96 17.69
N GLN A 31 -45.57 -27.68 18.69
CA GLN A 31 -44.77 -28.88 18.50
C GLN A 31 -45.66 -30.10 18.28
N TYR A 32 -45.43 -30.79 17.16
CA TYR A 32 -46.10 -32.04 16.82
C TYR A 32 -45.10 -33.19 16.86
N TRP A 33 -45.51 -34.29 17.47
CA TRP A 33 -44.74 -35.52 17.51
C TRP A 33 -44.96 -36.32 16.24
N ILE A 34 -43.86 -36.73 15.61
CA ILE A 34 -43.85 -37.60 14.43
C ILE A 34 -42.95 -38.81 14.70
N ARG A 35 -43.32 -39.97 14.16
CA ARG A 35 -42.54 -41.20 14.19
C ARG A 35 -42.05 -41.54 12.80
N CYS A 36 -40.77 -41.82 12.62
CA CYS A 36 -40.22 -42.26 11.35
C CYS A 36 -40.34 -43.79 11.16
N GLN A 37 -40.06 -44.29 9.95
CA GLN A 37 -40.05 -45.73 9.65
C GLN A 37 -39.09 -46.55 10.51
N ARG A 38 -37.98 -45.93 10.97
CA ARG A 38 -37.01 -46.57 11.87
C ARG A 38 -37.38 -46.46 13.35
N GLY A 39 -38.59 -45.96 13.67
CA GLY A 39 -39.12 -45.89 15.03
C GLY A 39 -38.72 -44.64 15.83
N HIS A 40 -37.93 -43.71 15.25
CA HIS A 40 -37.56 -42.47 15.96
C HIS A 40 -38.75 -41.54 16.12
N GLU A 41 -38.97 -41.09 17.36
CA GLU A 41 -39.96 -40.08 17.71
C GLU A 41 -39.29 -38.72 17.85
N VAL A 42 -39.71 -37.76 17.04
CA VAL A 42 -39.17 -36.41 17.05
C VAL A 42 -40.30 -35.38 17.10
N SER A 43 -40.09 -34.31 17.85
CA SER A 43 -41.01 -33.17 17.93
C SER A 43 -40.55 -32.03 17.02
N ARG A 44 -41.45 -31.51 16.18
CA ARG A 44 -41.18 -30.35 15.31
C ARG A 44 -42.41 -29.48 15.14
N SER A 45 -42.20 -28.21 14.79
CA SER A 45 -43.32 -27.30 14.55
C SER A 45 -44.10 -27.65 13.28
N GLY A 46 -45.41 -27.40 13.28
CA GLY A 46 -46.28 -27.67 12.14
C GLY A 46 -45.81 -26.99 10.84
N ALA A 47 -45.33 -25.75 10.91
CA ALA A 47 -44.79 -25.03 9.75
C ALA A 47 -43.53 -25.72 9.18
N HIS A 48 -42.65 -26.20 10.04
CA HIS A 48 -41.43 -26.89 9.62
C HIS A 48 -41.73 -28.24 8.97
N LEU A 49 -42.71 -28.98 9.50
CA LEU A 49 -43.18 -30.24 8.93
C LEU A 49 -43.81 -30.08 7.54
N LEU A 50 -44.44 -28.93 7.26
CA LEU A 50 -45.08 -28.69 5.96
C LEU A 50 -44.12 -28.13 4.90
N TYR A 51 -43.20 -27.23 5.28
CA TYR A 51 -42.41 -26.46 4.31
C TYR A 51 -40.91 -26.80 4.27
N HIS A 52 -40.35 -27.44 5.30
CA HIS A 52 -38.88 -27.55 5.45
C HIS A 52 -38.35 -28.97 5.76
N LEU A 53 -39.17 -29.89 6.26
CA LEU A 53 -38.67 -31.20 6.68
C LEU A 53 -38.65 -32.23 5.54
N VAL A 54 -37.47 -32.52 5.00
CA VAL A 54 -37.25 -33.53 3.96
C VAL A 54 -36.83 -34.92 4.52
N SER A 55 -36.36 -35.00 5.77
CA SER A 55 -35.92 -36.26 6.41
C SER A 55 -35.94 -36.23 7.94
N CYS A 56 -36.06 -37.38 8.60
CA CYS A 56 -35.94 -37.51 10.06
C CYS A 56 -34.51 -37.14 10.54
N PRO A 57 -34.34 -36.14 11.44
CA PRO A 57 -33.03 -35.74 11.95
C PRO A 57 -32.27 -36.85 12.66
N SER A 58 -32.94 -37.64 13.50
CA SER A 58 -32.31 -38.77 14.20
C SER A 58 -31.80 -39.84 13.24
N CYS A 59 -32.59 -40.19 12.20
CA CYS A 59 -32.12 -41.13 11.17
C CYS A 59 -30.87 -40.61 10.44
N ARG A 60 -30.84 -39.31 10.12
CA ARG A 60 -29.70 -38.68 9.46
C ARG A 60 -28.47 -38.72 10.35
N ASP A 61 -28.63 -38.48 11.64
CA ASP A 61 -27.54 -38.50 12.61
C ASP A 61 -27.02 -39.95 12.81
N ASP A 62 -27.89 -40.95 12.84
CA ASP A 62 -27.49 -42.37 12.89
C ASP A 62 -26.77 -42.83 11.61
N ASP A 63 -27.25 -42.39 10.44
CA ASP A 63 -26.60 -42.69 9.17
C ASP A 63 -25.23 -42.01 9.07
N ALA A 64 -25.12 -40.76 9.56
CA ALA A 64 -23.87 -40.05 9.66
C ALA A 64 -22.89 -40.73 10.63
N PHE A 65 -23.39 -41.24 11.76
CA PHE A 65 -22.59 -41.99 12.72
C PHE A 65 -22.09 -43.32 12.16
N ARG A 66 -22.96 -44.08 11.48
CA ARG A 66 -22.57 -45.31 10.78
C ARG A 66 -21.52 -45.04 9.71
N ARG A 67 -21.66 -43.96 8.94
CA ARG A 67 -20.63 -43.53 7.97
C ARG A 67 -19.31 -43.20 8.66
N LEU A 68 -19.34 -42.51 9.80
CA LEU A 68 -18.15 -42.19 10.59
C LEU A 68 -17.45 -43.47 11.08
N GLN A 69 -18.19 -44.44 11.60
CA GLN A 69 -17.65 -45.74 12.03
C GLN A 69 -17.06 -46.52 10.84
N HIS A 70 -17.72 -46.49 9.68
CA HIS A 70 -17.22 -47.13 8.47
C HIS A 70 -15.92 -46.51 7.96
N LEU A 71 -15.83 -45.18 7.92
CA LEU A 71 -14.60 -44.46 7.55
C LEU A 71 -13.45 -44.76 8.51
N ALA A 72 -13.74 -44.87 9.82
CA ALA A 72 -12.76 -45.30 10.81
C ALA A 72 -12.22 -46.72 10.53
N GLY A 73 -13.11 -47.66 10.18
CA GLY A 73 -12.74 -49.01 9.80
C GLY A 73 -11.85 -49.05 8.55
N GLN A 74 -12.22 -48.31 7.50
CA GLN A 74 -11.42 -48.21 6.26
C GLN A 74 -10.04 -47.61 6.50
N ALA A 75 -9.92 -46.65 7.42
CA ALA A 75 -8.66 -46.04 7.79
C ALA A 75 -7.80 -46.90 8.75
N GLY A 76 -8.26 -48.10 9.11
CA GLY A 76 -7.53 -49.04 9.95
C GLY A 76 -7.66 -48.74 11.44
N GLY A 77 -8.85 -48.44 11.93
CA GLY A 77 -9.15 -48.44 13.37
C GLY A 77 -10.64 -48.35 13.69
N LYS A 78 -10.96 -47.83 14.88
CA LYS A 78 -12.34 -47.83 15.41
C LYS A 78 -12.70 -46.51 16.07
N CYS A 79 -13.98 -46.13 15.96
CA CYS A 79 -14.56 -45.04 16.73
C CYS A 79 -14.94 -45.55 18.12
N VAL A 80 -14.51 -44.83 19.17
CA VAL A 80 -14.82 -45.15 20.57
C VAL A 80 -16.04 -44.37 21.05
N SER A 81 -16.28 -43.17 20.51
CA SER A 81 -17.46 -42.39 20.84
C SER A 81 -18.73 -43.17 20.53
N SER A 82 -19.77 -43.00 21.35
CA SER A 82 -21.02 -43.78 21.32
C SER A 82 -22.23 -43.04 20.73
N ARG A 83 -22.14 -41.71 20.55
CA ARG A 83 -23.22 -40.87 20.02
C ARG A 83 -22.70 -39.87 19.01
N TYR A 84 -23.54 -39.52 18.04
CA TYR A 84 -23.26 -38.47 17.07
C TYR A 84 -23.68 -37.11 17.62
N ALA A 85 -22.73 -36.17 17.69
CA ALA A 85 -22.90 -34.82 18.22
C ALA A 85 -22.83 -33.74 17.11
N GLY A 86 -22.86 -34.13 15.83
CA GLY A 86 -22.80 -33.24 14.68
C GLY A 86 -21.50 -33.33 13.87
N ARG A 87 -21.45 -32.64 12.72
CA ARG A 87 -20.34 -32.76 11.75
C ARG A 87 -19.01 -32.17 12.24
N THR A 88 -19.07 -31.10 13.03
CA THR A 88 -17.91 -30.37 13.56
C THR A 88 -17.47 -30.87 14.93
N ALA A 89 -18.26 -31.74 15.56
CA ALA A 89 -17.90 -32.34 16.84
C ALA A 89 -16.64 -33.20 16.71
N ARG A 90 -15.91 -33.32 17.81
CA ARG A 90 -14.71 -34.16 17.90
C ARG A 90 -15.13 -35.53 18.44
N TYR A 91 -14.71 -36.56 17.73
CA TYR A 91 -14.94 -37.96 18.08
C TYR A 91 -13.62 -38.62 18.42
N GLN A 92 -13.65 -39.56 19.36
CA GLN A 92 -12.50 -40.33 19.79
C GLN A 92 -12.35 -41.58 18.94
N PHE A 93 -11.12 -41.84 18.50
CA PHE A 93 -10.74 -42.97 17.66
C PHE A 93 -9.51 -43.67 18.23
N VAL A 94 -9.42 -44.97 17.97
CA VAL A 94 -8.21 -45.78 18.21
C VAL A 94 -7.76 -46.40 16.90
N CYS A 95 -6.50 -46.21 16.50
CA CYS A 95 -5.94 -46.88 15.33
C CYS A 95 -5.55 -48.33 15.63
N HIS A 96 -5.25 -49.13 14.60
CA HIS A 96 -4.77 -50.51 14.75
C HIS A 96 -3.49 -50.64 15.60
N HIS A 97 -2.65 -49.61 15.61
CA HIS A 97 -1.45 -49.55 16.46
C HIS A 97 -1.74 -49.09 17.91
N GLY A 98 -3.00 -48.96 18.31
CA GLY A 98 -3.40 -48.61 19.68
C GLY A 98 -3.33 -47.11 20.02
N HIS A 99 -2.97 -46.23 19.08
CA HIS A 99 -2.98 -44.79 19.34
C HIS A 99 -4.41 -44.25 19.45
N GLU A 100 -4.69 -43.59 20.56
CA GLU A 100 -5.94 -42.85 20.81
C GLU A 100 -5.79 -41.40 20.33
N PHE A 101 -6.79 -40.91 19.60
CA PHE A 101 -6.79 -39.53 19.11
C PHE A 101 -8.20 -39.03 18.81
N GLU A 102 -8.33 -37.71 18.72
CA GLU A 102 -9.60 -37.05 18.44
C GLU A 102 -9.60 -36.34 17.08
N LYS A 103 -10.66 -36.56 16.30
CA LYS A 103 -10.87 -35.92 14.99
C LYS A 103 -12.33 -35.59 14.75
N SER A 104 -12.57 -34.59 13.92
CA SER A 104 -13.91 -34.34 13.36
C SER A 104 -14.14 -35.17 12.10
N LEU A 105 -15.41 -35.36 11.74
CA LEU A 105 -15.80 -36.06 10.51
C LEU A 105 -15.19 -35.40 9.26
N GLU A 106 -15.20 -34.07 9.21
CA GLU A 106 -14.61 -33.30 8.10
C GLU A 106 -13.10 -33.56 7.93
N SER A 107 -12.37 -33.74 9.03
CA SER A 107 -10.93 -34.03 8.96
C SER A 107 -10.66 -35.43 8.42
N LEU A 108 -11.54 -36.39 8.72
CA LEU A 108 -11.47 -37.77 8.22
C LEU A 108 -11.80 -37.83 6.72
N GLU A 109 -12.80 -37.09 6.28
CA GLU A 109 -13.16 -36.97 4.86
C GLU A 109 -11.99 -36.40 4.02
N ARG A 110 -11.14 -35.55 4.61
CA ARG A 110 -9.90 -35.05 3.99
C ARG A 110 -8.72 -36.04 4.04
N GLY A 111 -8.90 -37.24 4.59
CA GLY A 111 -7.85 -38.26 4.70
C GLY A 111 -6.93 -38.12 5.93
N SER A 112 -7.29 -37.30 6.92
CA SER A 112 -6.49 -37.15 8.14
C SER A 112 -6.94 -38.14 9.22
N TRP A 113 -6.20 -39.25 9.35
CA TRP A 113 -6.45 -40.31 10.34
C TRP A 113 -5.56 -40.15 11.59
N CYS A 114 -4.63 -41.07 11.81
CA CYS A 114 -3.70 -41.07 12.94
C CYS A 114 -2.42 -40.30 12.60
N VAL A 115 -2.15 -39.22 13.34
CA VAL A 115 -0.96 -38.38 13.14
C VAL A 115 0.33 -39.14 13.48
N LEU A 116 0.31 -40.02 14.49
CA LEU A 116 1.49 -40.79 14.89
C LEU A 116 1.86 -41.82 13.82
N CYS A 117 0.88 -42.57 13.30
CA CYS A 117 1.11 -43.49 12.17
C CYS A 117 1.57 -42.73 10.92
N ALA A 118 0.91 -41.62 10.58
CA ALA A 118 1.31 -40.81 9.43
C ALA A 118 2.75 -40.26 9.56
N ARG A 119 3.17 -39.86 10.77
CA ARG A 119 4.55 -39.43 11.05
C ARG A 119 5.54 -40.59 10.96
N ALA A 120 5.20 -41.77 11.46
CA ALA A 120 6.02 -42.96 11.34
C ALA A 120 6.20 -43.37 9.87
N ASP A 121 5.12 -43.40 9.09
CA ASP A 121 5.13 -43.71 7.66
C ASP A 121 5.92 -42.66 6.87
N HIS A 122 5.77 -41.39 7.21
CA HIS A 122 6.57 -40.31 6.65
C HIS A 122 8.06 -40.50 6.96
N SER A 123 8.41 -40.78 8.23
CA SER A 123 9.79 -41.04 8.65
C SER A 123 10.41 -42.22 7.89
N ARG A 124 9.70 -43.34 7.78
CA ARG A 124 10.15 -44.51 7.00
C ARG A 124 10.39 -44.16 5.54
N ARG A 125 9.48 -43.43 4.91
CA ARG A 125 9.66 -42.96 3.51
C ARG A 125 10.83 -41.99 3.34
N MET A 126 11.14 -41.19 4.35
CA MET A 126 12.30 -40.29 4.31
C MET A 126 13.62 -41.04 4.51
N ALA A 127 13.63 -42.10 5.31
CA ALA A 127 14.81 -42.92 5.59
C ALA A 127 14.98 -44.11 4.62
N ALA A 128 14.13 -44.20 3.58
CA ALA A 128 14.16 -45.30 2.63
C ALA A 128 15.52 -45.38 1.92
N ALA A 129 16.08 -46.58 1.81
CA ALA A 129 17.43 -46.82 1.29
C ALA A 129 17.59 -46.45 -0.19
N ASP A 130 16.49 -46.51 -0.95
CA ASP A 130 16.39 -46.11 -2.36
C ASP A 130 16.42 -44.58 -2.56
N GLY A 131 16.39 -43.79 -1.48
CA GLY A 131 16.31 -42.33 -1.55
C GLY A 131 17.49 -41.71 -2.30
N MET A 132 18.69 -42.27 -2.16
CA MET A 132 19.86 -41.76 -2.89
C MET A 132 19.75 -42.00 -4.40
N GLU A 133 19.22 -43.16 -4.80
CA GLU A 133 18.99 -43.48 -6.20
C GLU A 133 17.97 -42.53 -6.82
N ARG A 134 16.87 -42.26 -6.10
CA ARG A 134 15.84 -41.29 -6.52
C ARG A 134 16.41 -39.88 -6.69
N ILE A 135 17.23 -39.41 -5.75
CA ILE A 135 17.91 -38.11 -5.85
C ILE A 135 18.82 -38.07 -7.07
N ARG A 136 19.63 -39.12 -7.30
CA ARG A 136 20.55 -39.19 -8.44
C ARG A 136 19.82 -39.30 -9.78
N ALA A 137 18.72 -40.05 -9.85
CA ALA A 137 17.87 -40.16 -11.03
C ALA A 137 17.24 -38.80 -11.37
N ALA A 138 16.66 -38.11 -10.39
CA ALA A 138 16.09 -36.77 -10.57
C ALA A 138 17.14 -35.74 -11.01
N ALA A 139 18.36 -35.85 -10.46
CA ALA A 139 19.49 -35.02 -10.87
C ALA A 139 19.87 -35.23 -12.35
N ARG A 140 19.97 -36.48 -12.79
CA ARG A 140 20.27 -36.82 -14.19
C ARG A 140 19.17 -36.36 -15.13
N ALA A 141 17.90 -36.61 -14.78
CA ALA A 141 16.74 -36.17 -15.56
C ALA A 141 16.70 -34.65 -15.75
N SER A 142 17.18 -33.90 -14.75
CA SER A 142 17.27 -32.43 -14.82
C SER A 142 18.56 -31.91 -15.47
N GLY A 143 19.37 -32.80 -16.06
CA GLY A 143 20.61 -32.45 -16.74
C GLY A 143 21.75 -32.07 -15.80
N GLY A 144 21.91 -32.74 -14.66
CA GLY A 144 23.09 -32.56 -13.82
C GLY A 144 23.36 -33.74 -12.90
N ARG A 145 24.12 -33.52 -11.83
CA ARG A 145 24.57 -34.60 -10.93
C ARG A 145 24.58 -34.18 -9.47
N CYS A 146 24.36 -35.16 -8.60
CA CYS A 146 24.59 -35.04 -7.15
C CYS A 146 26.08 -35.30 -6.87
N LEU A 147 26.71 -34.42 -6.10
CA LEU A 147 28.13 -34.49 -5.71
C LEU A 147 28.32 -35.21 -4.37
N THR A 148 27.31 -35.19 -3.51
CA THR A 148 27.36 -35.88 -2.22
C THR A 148 27.38 -37.40 -2.44
N LYS A 149 28.31 -38.10 -1.79
CA LYS A 149 28.43 -39.57 -1.89
C LYS A 149 27.53 -40.30 -0.89
N GLY A 150 27.45 -39.79 0.34
CA GLY A 150 26.67 -40.37 1.43
C GLY A 150 25.18 -40.03 1.36
N TYR A 151 24.36 -40.91 1.90
CA TYR A 151 22.92 -40.74 2.06
C TYR A 151 22.53 -40.96 3.51
N THR A 152 21.58 -40.17 3.98
CA THR A 152 21.10 -40.17 5.36
C THR A 152 19.58 -40.30 5.34
N LYS A 153 18.89 -39.26 4.85
CA LYS A 153 17.44 -39.24 4.62
C LYS A 153 17.12 -38.26 3.50
N LEU A 154 16.03 -38.52 2.79
CA LEU A 154 15.56 -37.69 1.68
C LEU A 154 15.30 -36.22 2.07
N GLY A 155 15.01 -35.96 3.35
CA GLY A 155 14.81 -34.62 3.91
C GLY A 155 16.09 -33.82 4.20
N ASP A 156 17.28 -34.41 4.03
CA ASP A 156 18.55 -33.72 4.23
C ASP A 156 19.01 -32.97 2.98
N ARG A 157 20.03 -32.13 3.19
CA ARG A 157 20.62 -31.27 2.16
C ARG A 157 21.75 -32.00 1.45
N TYR A 158 21.73 -31.95 0.13
CA TYR A 158 22.73 -32.56 -0.75
C TYR A 158 23.30 -31.50 -1.71
N ARG A 159 24.54 -31.71 -2.14
CA ARG A 159 25.24 -30.82 -3.09
C ARG A 159 24.97 -31.26 -4.52
N PHE A 160 24.62 -30.32 -5.38
CA PHE A 160 24.28 -30.56 -6.78
C PHE A 160 25.07 -29.65 -7.71
N VAL A 161 25.25 -30.10 -8.94
CA VAL A 161 25.74 -29.29 -10.05
C VAL A 161 24.88 -29.52 -11.30
N CYS A 162 24.51 -28.45 -11.99
CA CYS A 162 23.74 -28.52 -13.24
C CYS A 162 24.64 -28.55 -14.47
N ALA A 163 24.08 -28.81 -15.66
CA ALA A 163 24.79 -28.77 -16.93
C ALA A 163 25.51 -27.44 -17.20
N SER A 164 24.97 -26.32 -16.71
CA SER A 164 25.58 -24.99 -16.84
C SER A 164 26.70 -24.73 -15.82
N GLY A 165 27.06 -25.71 -14.98
CA GLY A 165 28.14 -25.59 -14.00
C GLY A 165 27.78 -24.87 -12.70
N HIS A 166 26.50 -24.55 -12.46
CA HIS A 166 26.09 -23.93 -11.19
C HIS A 166 26.09 -24.96 -10.07
N PHE A 167 26.69 -24.61 -8.93
CA PHE A 167 26.72 -25.41 -7.71
C PHE A 167 25.71 -24.88 -6.69
N TRP A 168 24.96 -25.77 -6.05
CA TRP A 168 24.07 -25.38 -4.94
C TRP A 168 23.80 -26.54 -3.98
N GLU A 169 23.27 -26.21 -2.81
CA GLU A 169 22.77 -27.18 -1.84
C GLU A 169 21.25 -27.10 -1.75
N SER A 170 20.57 -28.25 -1.81
CA SER A 170 19.11 -28.32 -1.65
C SER A 170 18.68 -29.63 -0.98
N VAL A 171 17.44 -29.67 -0.52
CA VAL A 171 16.84 -30.86 0.07
C VAL A 171 16.61 -31.92 -1.01
N GLY A 172 16.95 -33.17 -0.72
CA GLY A 172 16.80 -34.29 -1.66
C GLY A 172 15.35 -34.46 -2.15
N LEU A 173 14.38 -34.31 -1.25
CA LEU A 173 12.95 -34.37 -1.57
C LEU A 173 12.52 -33.32 -2.59
N ASP A 174 13.04 -32.10 -2.51
CA ASP A 174 12.68 -31.01 -3.42
C ASP A 174 13.20 -31.28 -4.82
N VAL A 175 14.41 -31.83 -4.92
CA VAL A 175 14.99 -32.29 -6.19
C VAL A 175 14.15 -33.41 -6.81
N VAL A 176 13.74 -34.39 -6.01
CA VAL A 176 12.84 -35.47 -6.48
C VAL A 176 11.47 -34.94 -6.91
N ARG A 177 10.98 -33.85 -6.31
CA ARG A 177 9.75 -33.16 -6.71
C ARG A 177 9.91 -32.27 -7.95
N GLY A 178 11.13 -32.11 -8.48
CA GLY A 178 11.40 -31.35 -9.71
C GLY A 178 12.03 -29.96 -9.50
N ALA A 179 12.34 -29.56 -8.27
CA ALA A 179 13.08 -28.33 -8.01
C ALA A 179 14.58 -28.53 -8.25
N TRP A 180 15.13 -27.92 -9.30
CA TRP A 180 16.52 -28.13 -9.70
C TRP A 180 17.40 -26.89 -9.48
N CYS A 181 17.94 -26.30 -10.56
CA CYS A 181 18.82 -25.13 -10.48
C CYS A 181 18.00 -23.83 -10.56
N ARG A 182 18.01 -23.05 -9.48
CA ARG A 182 17.32 -21.76 -9.42
C ARG A 182 17.85 -20.76 -10.46
N ILE A 183 19.17 -20.70 -10.66
CA ILE A 183 19.78 -19.78 -11.62
C ILE A 183 19.30 -20.10 -13.04
N CYS A 184 19.32 -21.38 -13.43
CA CYS A 184 18.82 -21.79 -14.75
C CYS A 184 17.30 -21.58 -14.89
N ALA A 185 16.53 -21.82 -13.83
CA ALA A 185 15.08 -21.60 -13.83
C ALA A 185 14.73 -20.11 -13.97
N ASP A 186 15.43 -19.24 -13.24
CA ASP A 186 15.25 -17.79 -13.31
C ASP A 186 15.70 -17.25 -14.68
N GLN A 187 16.81 -17.77 -15.23
CA GLN A 187 17.23 -17.42 -16.58
C GLN A 187 16.17 -17.81 -17.63
N LYS A 188 15.62 -19.03 -17.55
CA LYS A 188 14.52 -19.49 -18.42
C LYS A 188 13.30 -18.58 -18.32
N LYS A 189 12.90 -18.20 -17.10
CA LYS A 189 11.81 -17.23 -16.86
C LYS A 189 12.11 -15.89 -17.50
N VAL A 190 13.31 -15.33 -17.29
CA VAL A 190 13.72 -14.05 -17.90
C VAL A 190 13.63 -14.12 -19.42
N THR A 191 14.11 -15.19 -20.06
CA THR A 191 13.95 -15.38 -21.50
C THR A 191 12.49 -15.54 -21.93
N ALA A 192 11.66 -16.26 -21.18
CA ALA A 192 10.24 -16.42 -21.49
C ALA A 192 9.46 -15.09 -21.37
N TYR A 193 9.82 -14.23 -20.40
CA TYR A 193 9.27 -12.88 -20.24
C TYR A 193 9.80 -11.88 -21.28
N ARG A 194 10.83 -12.21 -22.07
CA ARG A 194 11.26 -11.34 -23.17
C ARG A 194 10.17 -11.32 -24.22
N LEU A 195 9.57 -10.15 -24.41
CA LEU A 195 8.76 -9.85 -25.59
C LEU A 195 9.60 -10.14 -26.84
N LYS A 196 9.19 -11.12 -27.64
CA LYS A 196 9.86 -11.49 -28.91
C LYS A 196 10.02 -10.26 -29.81
N ASP A 197 9.05 -9.35 -29.79
CA ASP A 197 9.04 -8.11 -30.58
C ASP A 197 9.58 -6.88 -29.82
N GLY A 198 10.30 -7.07 -28.71
CA GLY A 198 10.79 -5.97 -27.87
C GLY A 198 11.64 -4.94 -28.64
N LEU A 199 12.52 -5.42 -29.53
CA LEU A 199 13.36 -4.54 -30.35
C LEU A 199 12.53 -3.77 -31.38
N ALA A 200 11.58 -4.43 -32.05
CA ALA A 200 10.69 -3.82 -33.03
C ALA A 200 9.87 -2.70 -32.38
N ARG A 201 9.37 -2.92 -31.16
CA ARG A 201 8.67 -1.90 -30.37
C ARG A 201 9.56 -0.72 -30.03
N LEU A 202 10.81 -0.94 -29.57
CA LEU A 202 11.74 0.16 -29.29
C LEU A 202 12.05 0.98 -30.55
N ARG A 203 12.26 0.32 -31.70
CA ARG A 203 12.45 0.98 -32.99
C ARG A 203 11.22 1.77 -33.43
N SER A 204 10.01 1.23 -33.22
CA SER A 204 8.76 1.93 -33.50
C SER A 204 8.57 3.17 -32.62
N CYS A 205 8.83 3.07 -31.31
CA CYS A 205 8.83 4.22 -30.39
C CYS A 205 9.82 5.30 -30.83
N ALA A 206 11.02 4.89 -31.28
CA ALA A 206 12.02 5.81 -31.79
C ALA A 206 11.56 6.54 -33.06
N LYS A 207 11.04 5.77 -34.03
CA LYS A 207 10.55 6.31 -35.31
C LYS A 207 9.40 7.29 -35.12
N LYS A 208 8.44 6.97 -34.24
CA LYS A 208 7.32 7.87 -33.89
C LYS A 208 7.76 9.22 -33.35
N ARG A 209 8.96 9.29 -32.76
CA ARG A 209 9.55 10.50 -32.18
C ARG A 209 10.63 11.14 -33.04
N GLY A 210 10.70 10.74 -34.32
CA GLY A 210 11.65 11.26 -35.29
C GLY A 210 13.11 10.88 -35.01
N GLY A 211 13.36 9.86 -34.19
CA GLY A 211 14.71 9.35 -33.91
C GLY A 211 14.90 7.88 -34.28
N ARG A 212 16.06 7.33 -33.93
CA ARG A 212 16.48 5.97 -34.26
C ARG A 212 17.05 5.25 -33.03
N CYS A 213 16.79 3.96 -32.93
CA CYS A 213 17.44 3.08 -31.96
C CYS A 213 18.72 2.52 -32.58
N LEU A 214 19.86 2.68 -31.92
CA LEU A 214 21.18 2.23 -32.37
C LEU A 214 21.49 0.80 -31.91
N SER A 215 20.79 0.31 -30.88
CA SER A 215 20.99 -1.04 -30.35
C SER A 215 20.49 -2.12 -31.32
N LYS A 216 21.28 -3.21 -31.45
CA LYS A 216 21.01 -4.33 -32.37
C LYS A 216 20.24 -5.49 -31.74
N ALA A 217 20.30 -5.67 -30.43
CA ALA A 217 19.65 -6.77 -29.70
C ALA A 217 18.72 -6.24 -28.61
N TYR A 218 17.70 -7.04 -28.25
CA TYR A 218 16.79 -6.77 -27.13
C TYR A 218 17.10 -7.70 -25.97
N GLU A 219 17.67 -7.14 -24.91
CA GLU A 219 18.08 -7.88 -23.71
C GLU A 219 16.98 -7.92 -22.63
N GLY A 220 15.94 -7.10 -22.79
CA GLY A 220 14.80 -6.97 -21.88
C GLY A 220 14.40 -5.52 -21.62
N SER A 221 13.24 -5.29 -21.00
CA SER A 221 12.72 -3.94 -20.77
C SER A 221 13.55 -3.14 -19.75
N LYS A 222 14.27 -3.82 -18.86
CA LYS A 222 15.16 -3.20 -17.87
C LYS A 222 16.60 -3.01 -18.36
N ALA A 223 16.92 -3.39 -19.60
CA ALA A 223 18.23 -3.12 -20.18
C ALA A 223 18.31 -1.68 -20.74
N THR A 224 19.54 -1.17 -20.85
CA THR A 224 19.84 0.15 -21.42
C THR A 224 20.10 0.03 -22.91
N TYR A 225 19.47 0.89 -23.69
CA TYR A 225 19.59 0.93 -25.16
C TYR A 225 20.04 2.31 -25.60
N GLN A 226 20.76 2.36 -26.72
CA GLN A 226 21.29 3.59 -27.31
C GLN A 226 20.30 4.15 -28.34
N PHE A 227 20.01 5.45 -28.27
CA PHE A 227 19.09 6.15 -29.16
C PHE A 227 19.73 7.43 -29.71
N ARG A 228 19.29 7.84 -30.91
CA ARG A 228 19.62 9.13 -31.52
C ARG A 228 18.33 9.88 -31.89
N CYS A 229 18.18 11.14 -31.49
CA CYS A 229 16.98 11.95 -31.80
C CYS A 229 17.13 12.68 -33.15
N LYS A 230 16.07 13.37 -33.58
CA LYS A 230 16.09 14.19 -34.81
C LYS A 230 17.13 15.31 -34.77
N ALA A 231 17.35 15.90 -33.59
CA ALA A 231 18.34 16.95 -33.38
C ALA A 231 19.79 16.43 -33.31
N GLY A 232 20.00 15.10 -33.40
CA GLY A 232 21.33 14.49 -33.41
C GLY A 232 21.86 14.06 -32.04
N HIS A 233 21.15 14.34 -30.94
CA HIS A 233 21.57 13.92 -29.59
C HIS A 233 21.55 12.40 -29.45
N GLU A 234 22.64 11.84 -28.92
CA GLU A 234 22.79 10.41 -28.63
C GLU A 234 22.77 10.15 -27.13
N TRP A 235 21.98 9.19 -26.68
CA TRP A 235 21.90 8.85 -25.26
C TRP A 235 21.52 7.39 -25.01
N GLY A 236 21.92 6.91 -23.84
CA GLY A 236 21.49 5.64 -23.27
C GLY A 236 20.23 5.79 -22.44
N ALA A 237 19.22 4.95 -22.67
CA ALA A 237 18.00 4.92 -21.86
C ALA A 237 17.46 3.49 -21.66
N LEU A 238 16.84 3.26 -20.51
CA LEU A 238 16.14 2.01 -20.22
C LEU A 238 14.97 1.81 -21.17
N GLY A 239 14.83 0.61 -21.75
CA GLY A 239 13.73 0.29 -22.67
C GLY A 239 12.34 0.57 -22.07
N ALA A 240 12.15 0.26 -20.78
CA ALA A 240 10.93 0.54 -20.04
C ALA A 240 10.59 2.04 -19.95
N ARG A 241 11.60 2.93 -19.86
CA ARG A 241 11.37 4.38 -19.85
C ARG A 241 10.92 4.89 -21.22
N ILE A 242 11.47 4.34 -22.29
CA ILE A 242 11.08 4.65 -23.66
C ILE A 242 9.64 4.21 -23.93
N PHE A 243 9.27 3.00 -23.47
CA PHE A 243 7.88 2.53 -23.56
C PHE A 243 6.89 3.38 -22.74
N ARG A 244 7.31 3.94 -21.60
CA ARG A 244 6.50 4.86 -20.79
C ARG A 244 6.42 6.28 -21.35
N GLY A 245 7.13 6.58 -22.44
CA GLY A 245 7.07 7.87 -23.10
C GLY A 245 8.17 8.87 -22.72
N SER A 246 9.26 8.48 -22.07
CA SER A 246 10.47 9.33 -22.01
C SER A 246 11.25 9.25 -23.34
N TRP A 247 11.85 10.35 -23.81
CA TRP A 247 12.64 10.37 -25.06
C TRP A 247 14.02 11.00 -24.86
N CYS A 248 14.27 12.16 -25.47
CA CYS A 248 15.50 12.92 -25.38
C CYS A 248 15.35 14.01 -24.32
N LEU A 249 16.13 13.93 -23.24
CA LEU A 249 16.13 14.93 -22.19
C LEU A 249 16.70 16.27 -22.65
N GLU A 250 17.68 16.24 -23.55
CA GLU A 250 18.26 17.47 -24.12
C GLU A 250 17.23 18.26 -24.92
N CYS A 251 16.48 17.59 -25.82
CA CYS A 251 15.37 18.25 -26.53
C CYS A 251 14.29 18.76 -25.56
N GLN A 252 13.95 17.99 -24.52
CA GLN A 252 12.99 18.42 -23.51
C GLN A 252 13.48 19.64 -22.71
N HIS A 253 14.78 19.74 -22.46
CA HIS A 253 15.38 20.89 -21.80
C HIS A 253 15.46 22.10 -22.72
N ASP A 254 15.79 21.91 -24.00
CA ASP A 254 15.82 22.97 -25.00
C ASP A 254 14.44 23.59 -25.21
N GLU A 255 13.38 22.78 -25.28
CA GLU A 255 11.98 23.26 -25.32
C GLU A 255 11.60 24.08 -24.07
N LYS A 256 12.21 23.78 -22.93
CA LYS A 256 11.97 24.47 -21.65
C LYS A 256 12.91 25.65 -21.41
N ARG A 257 13.90 25.90 -22.27
CA ARG A 257 14.73 27.10 -22.17
C ARG A 257 13.86 28.29 -22.60
N PHE A 258 13.59 29.19 -21.65
CA PHE A 258 13.09 30.52 -21.99
C PHE A 258 14.17 31.20 -22.84
N GLY A 259 13.99 31.23 -24.16
CA GLY A 259 14.91 31.90 -25.06
C GLY A 259 15.16 33.36 -24.64
N ILE A 260 16.25 33.96 -25.14
CA ILE A 260 16.59 35.36 -24.82
C ILE A 260 15.43 36.31 -25.17
N ASP A 261 14.62 35.99 -26.18
CA ASP A 261 13.46 36.79 -26.59
C ASP A 261 12.32 36.76 -25.57
N SER A 262 12.14 35.65 -24.85
CA SER A 262 11.20 35.58 -23.72
C SER A 262 11.68 36.47 -22.57
N MET A 263 13.00 36.53 -22.35
CA MET A 263 13.59 37.40 -21.33
C MET A 263 13.48 38.89 -21.70
N ARG A 264 13.64 39.23 -22.98
CA ARG A 264 13.43 40.60 -23.49
C ARG A 264 11.98 41.05 -23.34
N ARG A 265 11.01 40.20 -23.69
CA ARG A 265 9.58 40.47 -23.48
C ARG A 265 9.24 40.70 -22.01
N LEU A 266 9.79 39.86 -21.13
CA LEU A 266 9.61 40.02 -19.68
C LEU A 266 10.20 41.35 -19.17
N ALA A 267 11.34 41.77 -19.73
CA ALA A 267 11.92 43.06 -19.36
C ALA A 267 11.04 44.24 -19.75
N ILE A 268 10.49 44.21 -20.97
CA ILE A 268 9.57 45.23 -21.48
C ILE A 268 8.30 45.29 -20.61
N ALA A 269 7.75 44.15 -20.22
CA ALA A 269 6.56 44.08 -19.36
C ALA A 269 6.77 44.76 -17.99
N HIS A 270 8.00 44.76 -17.45
CA HIS A 270 8.37 45.46 -16.23
C HIS A 270 8.91 46.89 -16.46
N GLY A 271 8.74 47.44 -17.67
CA GLY A 271 9.18 48.79 -18.04
C GLY A 271 10.70 48.94 -18.16
N GLY A 272 11.45 47.85 -18.31
CA GLY A 272 12.91 47.87 -18.46
C GLY A 272 13.40 47.16 -19.71
N ARG A 273 14.72 46.91 -19.78
CA ARG A 273 15.36 46.25 -20.91
C ARG A 273 16.37 45.19 -20.43
N CYS A 274 16.47 44.09 -21.18
CA CYS A 274 17.51 43.09 -21.01
C CYS A 274 18.67 43.43 -21.95
N LEU A 275 19.87 43.65 -21.39
CA LEU A 275 21.08 44.07 -22.11
C LEU A 275 21.93 42.88 -22.59
N SER A 276 21.60 41.66 -22.17
CA SER A 276 22.34 40.46 -22.59
C SER A 276 21.87 39.93 -23.95
N GLU A 277 22.82 39.50 -24.78
CA GLU A 277 22.54 38.94 -26.11
C GLU A 277 22.32 37.42 -26.11
N LYS A 278 22.95 36.71 -25.16
CA LYS A 278 22.96 35.25 -25.13
C LYS A 278 22.32 34.70 -23.85
N TYR A 279 21.36 33.80 -24.01
CA TYR A 279 20.76 33.03 -22.92
C TYR A 279 21.40 31.64 -22.86
N ARG A 280 22.09 31.31 -21.77
CA ARG A 280 22.71 29.99 -21.58
C ARG A 280 21.80 29.03 -20.79
N ASN A 281 21.31 29.46 -19.64
CA ASN A 281 20.39 28.70 -18.79
C ASN A 281 19.71 29.63 -17.75
N ALA A 282 18.78 29.09 -16.98
CA ALA A 282 18.01 29.85 -15.98
C ALA A 282 18.82 30.34 -14.77
N ALA A 283 20.05 29.82 -14.57
CA ALA A 283 20.95 30.15 -13.48
C ALA A 283 22.04 31.17 -13.86
N THR A 284 22.35 31.30 -15.16
CA THR A 284 23.37 32.22 -15.65
C THR A 284 22.85 33.65 -15.58
N PRO A 285 23.52 34.56 -14.85
CA PRO A 285 23.06 35.94 -14.73
C PRO A 285 23.00 36.65 -16.09
N LEU A 286 21.90 37.37 -16.34
CA LEU A 286 21.77 38.34 -17.43
C LEU A 286 21.87 39.76 -16.86
N LYS A 287 22.23 40.72 -17.72
CA LYS A 287 22.29 42.15 -17.39
C LYS A 287 20.94 42.80 -17.72
N TRP A 288 20.42 43.59 -16.79
CA TRP A 288 19.11 44.22 -16.87
C TRP A 288 19.20 45.71 -16.54
N VAL A 289 18.28 46.50 -17.09
CA VAL A 289 18.06 47.90 -16.75
C VAL A 289 16.57 48.15 -16.53
N CYS A 290 16.18 48.91 -15.49
CA CYS A 290 14.77 49.22 -15.20
C CYS A 290 14.36 50.58 -15.78
N ALA A 291 13.08 50.92 -15.71
CA ALA A 291 12.56 52.22 -16.14
C ALA A 291 13.28 53.42 -15.51
N ALA A 292 13.69 53.28 -14.24
CA ALA A 292 14.41 54.31 -13.48
C ALA A 292 15.93 54.35 -13.80
N GLY A 293 16.42 53.54 -14.75
CA GLY A 293 17.82 53.54 -15.17
C GLY A 293 18.79 52.73 -14.30
N HIS A 294 18.32 51.97 -13.31
CA HIS A 294 19.19 51.12 -12.49
C HIS A 294 19.68 49.90 -13.27
N HIS A 295 20.97 49.62 -13.19
CA HIS A 295 21.61 48.46 -13.83
C HIS A 295 21.89 47.36 -12.81
N TRP A 296 21.54 46.11 -13.12
CA TRP A 296 21.88 44.97 -12.24
C TRP A 296 22.08 43.67 -13.03
N SER A 297 22.71 42.70 -12.38
CA SER A 297 22.85 41.33 -12.90
C SER A 297 21.97 40.38 -12.08
N ALA A 298 21.10 39.62 -12.75
CA ALA A 298 20.22 38.65 -12.10
C ALA A 298 19.98 37.43 -12.97
N ALA A 299 19.84 36.28 -12.32
CA ALA A 299 19.50 35.03 -12.99
C ALA A 299 18.06 35.11 -13.53
N PRO A 300 17.81 34.65 -14.78
CA PRO A 300 16.47 34.59 -15.39
C PRO A 300 15.41 33.95 -14.50
N GLY A 301 15.77 32.89 -13.77
CA GLY A 301 14.83 32.22 -12.86
C GLY A 301 14.38 33.08 -11.67
N ALA A 302 15.13 34.12 -11.29
CA ALA A 302 14.69 35.08 -10.27
C ALA A 302 13.70 36.10 -10.84
N ILE A 303 13.94 36.58 -12.07
CA ILE A 303 13.07 37.51 -12.77
C ILE A 303 11.70 36.87 -13.07
N VAL A 304 11.70 35.62 -13.56
CA VAL A 304 10.46 34.87 -13.81
C VAL A 304 9.65 34.64 -12.53
N ARG A 305 10.30 34.56 -11.36
CA ARG A 305 9.64 34.45 -10.05
C ARG A 305 9.12 35.79 -9.51
N GLY A 306 9.31 36.90 -10.23
CA GLY A 306 8.80 38.23 -9.86
C GLY A 306 9.81 39.15 -9.17
N HIS A 307 11.08 38.76 -9.04
CA HIS A 307 12.12 39.67 -8.52
C HIS A 307 12.62 40.58 -9.65
N TRP A 308 12.35 41.89 -9.57
CA TRP A 308 12.75 42.85 -10.61
C TRP A 308 13.98 43.68 -10.22
N CYS A 309 13.80 44.94 -9.86
CA CYS A 309 14.88 45.85 -9.45
C CYS A 309 14.90 46.00 -7.93
N ALA A 310 15.99 45.59 -7.29
CA ALA A 310 16.14 45.67 -5.83
C ALA A 310 16.16 47.12 -5.32
N THR A 311 16.73 48.06 -6.10
CA THR A 311 16.75 49.48 -5.75
C THR A 311 15.35 50.08 -5.79
N CYS A 312 14.60 49.86 -6.88
CA CYS A 312 13.20 50.31 -6.97
C CYS A 312 12.31 49.64 -5.91
N ALA A 313 12.51 48.35 -5.63
CA ALA A 313 11.77 47.67 -4.57
C ALA A 313 12.08 48.25 -3.19
N ARG A 314 13.34 48.65 -2.93
CA ARG A 314 13.75 49.31 -1.68
C ARG A 314 13.16 50.71 -1.56
N ASP A 315 13.17 51.49 -2.64
CA ASP A 315 12.58 52.83 -2.65
C ASP A 315 11.06 52.78 -2.50
N ALA A 316 10.38 51.84 -3.15
CA ALA A 316 8.95 51.58 -2.93
C ALA A 316 8.64 51.06 -1.51
N SER A 317 9.62 50.45 -0.83
CA SER A 317 9.49 49.96 0.54
C SER A 317 9.87 50.99 1.62
N LYS A 318 10.37 52.18 1.24
CA LYS A 318 10.51 53.31 2.17
C LYS A 318 9.11 53.80 2.51
N LEU A 319 8.49 53.18 3.50
CA LEU A 319 7.24 53.64 4.11
C LEU A 319 7.49 55.06 4.65
N GLY A 320 6.75 56.06 4.20
CA GLY A 320 6.97 57.43 4.67
C GLY A 320 6.76 57.56 6.19
N ILE A 321 7.44 58.53 6.83
CA ILE A 321 7.16 58.90 8.23
C ILE A 321 5.68 59.26 8.42
N GLU A 322 5.03 59.77 7.38
CA GLU A 322 3.59 60.06 7.32
C GLU A 322 2.71 58.85 7.66
N LEU A 323 3.05 57.66 7.15
CA LEU A 323 2.29 56.45 7.47
C LEU A 323 2.47 56.06 8.95
N MET A 324 3.65 56.30 9.51
CA MET A 324 3.91 56.02 10.93
C MET A 324 3.12 56.97 11.83
N GLN A 325 3.02 58.24 11.43
CA GLN A 325 2.20 59.25 12.10
C GLN A 325 0.70 58.90 12.01
N ALA A 326 0.22 58.45 10.86
CA ALA A 326 -1.17 58.00 10.70
C ALA A 326 -1.51 56.78 11.58
N ILE A 327 -0.60 55.80 11.68
CA ILE A 327 -0.78 54.64 12.57
C ILE A 327 -0.82 55.08 14.04
N ALA A 328 -0.01 56.07 14.43
CA ALA A 328 -0.04 56.59 15.79
C ALA A 328 -1.36 57.29 16.10
N ALA A 329 -1.80 58.18 15.20
CA ALA A 329 -3.06 58.91 15.33
C ALA A 329 -4.26 57.95 15.43
N GLY A 330 -4.31 56.91 14.59
CA GLY A 330 -5.36 55.90 14.64
C GLY A 330 -5.43 55.08 15.93
N ARG A 331 -4.37 55.10 16.76
CA ARG A 331 -4.31 54.44 18.08
C ARG A 331 -4.35 55.44 19.25
N GLY A 332 -4.73 56.69 18.98
CA GLY A 332 -4.83 57.76 19.96
C GLY A 332 -3.46 58.22 20.50
N GLY A 333 -2.37 57.98 19.78
CA GLY A 333 -1.03 58.45 20.16
C GLY A 333 -0.36 59.27 19.07
N VAL A 334 0.90 59.63 19.29
CA VAL A 334 1.70 60.46 18.38
C VAL A 334 3.04 59.76 18.10
N CYS A 335 3.46 59.75 16.84
CA CYS A 335 4.84 59.41 16.50
C CYS A 335 5.68 60.70 16.64
N VAL A 336 6.55 60.75 17.64
CA VAL A 336 7.33 61.95 17.99
C VAL A 336 8.51 62.13 17.03
N SER A 337 9.04 61.03 16.49
CA SER A 337 10.11 61.10 15.51
C SER A 337 9.65 61.73 14.19
N THR A 338 10.48 62.63 13.66
CA THR A 338 10.24 63.34 12.39
C THR A 338 10.95 62.72 11.19
N ASN A 339 11.89 61.80 11.42
CA ASN A 339 12.67 61.15 10.37
C ASN A 339 12.47 59.62 10.38
N TYR A 340 12.30 59.02 9.21
CA TYR A 340 12.17 57.58 9.03
C TYR A 340 13.21 57.05 8.04
N VAL A 341 14.06 56.13 8.49
CA VAL A 341 15.13 55.56 7.68
C VAL A 341 14.74 54.22 7.07
N ASN A 342 14.19 53.29 7.88
CA ASN A 342 13.73 51.98 7.40
C ASN A 342 12.82 51.28 8.44
N SER A 343 12.28 50.10 8.09
CA SER A 343 11.38 49.33 8.96
C SER A 343 12.00 48.84 10.27
N SER A 344 13.33 48.85 10.37
CA SER A 344 14.12 48.38 11.51
C SER A 344 14.63 49.54 12.37
N SER A 345 14.52 50.80 11.93
CA SER A 345 14.89 51.95 12.74
C SER A 345 13.90 52.13 13.89
N LYS A 346 14.43 52.41 15.09
CA LYS A 346 13.60 52.73 16.26
C LYS A 346 13.07 54.16 16.11
N LEU A 347 11.76 54.30 16.21
CA LEU A 347 11.07 55.58 16.29
C LEU A 347 10.59 55.78 17.73
N GLU A 348 10.45 57.04 18.12
CA GLU A 348 9.86 57.45 19.38
C GLU A 348 8.35 57.61 19.21
N TRP A 349 7.60 57.02 20.14
CA TRP A 349 6.14 57.00 20.14
C TRP A 349 5.62 57.48 21.49
N GLU A 350 4.50 58.18 21.47
CA GLU A 350 3.75 58.64 22.63
C GLU A 350 2.31 58.10 22.54
N CYS A 351 1.75 57.55 23.62
CA CYS A 351 0.36 57.09 23.63
C CYS A 351 -0.58 58.15 24.21
N ALA A 352 -1.90 57.93 24.13
CA ALA A 352 -2.93 58.79 24.71
C ALA A 352 -2.72 59.12 26.20
N HIS A 353 -2.09 58.22 26.95
CA HIS A 353 -1.79 58.39 28.37
C HIS A 353 -0.43 59.05 28.63
N GLY A 354 0.24 59.61 27.62
CA GLY A 354 1.50 60.35 27.76
C GLY A 354 2.76 59.49 27.93
N HIS A 355 2.68 58.17 27.77
CA HIS A 355 3.88 57.32 27.85
C HIS A 355 4.72 57.41 26.59
N ARG A 356 6.01 57.73 26.74
CA ARG A 356 6.99 57.71 25.65
C ARG A 356 7.82 56.44 25.63
N TRP A 357 8.04 55.85 24.45
CA TRP A 357 8.91 54.69 24.27
C TRP A 357 9.51 54.60 22.88
N MET A 358 10.62 53.88 22.76
CA MET A 358 11.29 53.58 21.49
C MET A 358 10.85 52.22 20.96
N ALA A 359 10.30 52.19 19.74
CA ALA A 359 9.92 50.95 19.07
C ALA A 359 10.15 51.03 17.55
N THR A 360 10.46 49.89 16.93
CA THR A 360 10.60 49.84 15.46
C THR A 360 9.24 49.93 14.79
N ALA A 361 9.20 50.54 13.60
CA ALA A 361 7.98 50.63 12.79
C ALA A 361 7.34 49.26 12.51
N ASN A 362 8.15 48.22 12.29
CA ASN A 362 7.63 46.87 12.06
C ASN A 362 6.94 46.29 13.31
N THR A 363 7.46 46.56 14.50
CA THR A 363 6.86 46.13 15.78
C THR A 363 5.48 46.76 15.99
N ILE A 364 5.36 48.06 15.73
CA ILE A 364 4.09 48.79 15.87
C ILE A 364 3.05 48.30 14.85
N ARG A 365 3.46 48.10 13.60
CA ARG A 365 2.60 47.59 12.53
C ARG A 365 2.10 46.17 12.80
N ARG A 366 2.88 45.33 13.48
CA ARG A 366 2.48 43.98 13.93
C ARG A 366 1.46 43.97 15.07
N GLY A 367 1.08 45.14 15.60
CA GLY A 367 0.02 45.28 16.60
C GLY A 367 0.50 45.58 18.02
N HIS A 368 1.82 45.59 18.27
CA HIS A 368 2.34 46.00 19.56
C HIS A 368 2.23 47.52 19.74
N TRP A 369 1.90 47.97 20.95
CA TRP A 369 1.71 49.38 21.29
C TRP A 369 2.39 49.72 22.62
N CYS A 370 1.77 50.55 23.44
CA CYS A 370 2.28 50.92 24.75
C CYS A 370 2.17 49.75 25.76
N ALA A 371 3.32 49.17 26.15
CA ALA A 371 3.38 48.10 27.14
C ALA A 371 2.82 48.55 28.51
N ARG A 372 3.04 49.83 28.91
CA ARG A 372 2.50 50.38 30.16
C ARG A 372 0.96 50.39 30.15
N CYS A 373 0.35 50.84 29.06
CA CYS A 373 -1.11 50.80 28.91
C CYS A 373 -1.64 49.36 28.87
N TYR A 374 -0.93 48.44 28.22
CA TYR A 374 -1.28 47.02 28.26
C TYR A 374 -1.27 46.47 29.69
N PHE A 375 -0.22 46.74 30.48
CA PHE A 375 -0.16 46.31 31.88
C PHE A 375 -1.24 46.94 32.76
N ILE A 376 -1.60 48.21 32.52
CA ILE A 376 -2.74 48.85 33.18
C ILE A 376 -4.04 48.10 32.85
N SER A 377 -4.27 47.77 31.58
CA SER A 377 -5.51 47.10 31.13
C SER A 377 -5.71 45.70 31.72
N ILE A 378 -4.64 44.97 32.03
CA ILE A 378 -4.72 43.60 32.58
C ILE A 378 -4.62 43.56 34.12
N THR A 379 -4.35 44.69 34.78
CA THR A 379 -4.25 44.74 36.25
C THR A 379 -5.59 45.12 36.85
N THR A 380 -6.27 44.14 37.47
CA THR A 380 -7.62 44.27 38.05
C THR A 380 -7.65 44.83 39.48
N THR A 381 -6.54 44.76 40.23
CA THR A 381 -6.51 45.20 41.64
C THR A 381 -5.90 46.60 41.80
N ASP A 382 -6.60 47.52 42.47
CA ASP A 382 -6.19 48.94 42.60
C ASP A 382 -4.89 49.12 43.40
N LYS A 383 -4.65 48.26 44.40
CA LYS A 383 -3.44 48.30 45.25
C LYS A 383 -2.15 48.01 44.47
N THR A 384 -2.20 47.13 43.46
CA THR A 384 -1.07 46.83 42.56
C THR A 384 -0.92 47.88 41.46
N ARG A 385 -2.02 48.50 41.00
CA ARG A 385 -2.00 49.62 40.04
C ARG A 385 -1.22 50.82 40.60
N ARG A 386 -1.51 51.23 41.84
CA ARG A 386 -0.81 52.34 42.52
C ARG A 386 0.65 52.03 42.86
N LYS A 387 0.97 50.79 43.25
CA LYS A 387 2.35 50.38 43.62
C LYS A 387 3.33 50.37 42.44
N ARG A 388 2.86 50.06 41.22
CA ARG A 388 3.72 49.92 40.03
C ARG A 388 3.95 51.22 39.25
N ARG A 389 3.32 52.34 39.64
CA ARG A 389 3.47 53.68 39.01
C ARG A 389 3.43 53.63 37.48
N HIS A 390 2.47 52.90 36.91
CA HIS A 390 2.35 52.79 35.46
C HIS A 390 1.59 53.95 34.82
N GLU A 391 0.92 54.80 35.60
CA GLU A 391 0.28 56.04 35.15
C GLU A 391 1.34 57.12 34.88
N ALA A 392 1.12 57.98 33.90
CA ALA A 392 1.99 59.13 33.67
C ALA A 392 1.84 60.12 34.84
N ALA A 393 2.94 60.79 35.19
CA ALA A 393 2.97 61.79 36.26
C ALA A 393 2.16 63.03 35.88
#